data_AF-A0A2L0MWN7-F1
#
_entry.id   AF-A0A2L0MWN7-F1
#
_cell.length_a   1.000
_cell.length_b   1.000
_cell.length_c   1.000
_cell.angle_alpha   90.00
_cell.angle_beta   90.00
_cell.angle_gamma   90.00
#
_symmetry.space_group_name_H-M   'P 1'
#
loop_
_entity.id
_entity.type
_entity.pdbx_description
1 polymer ?
#
loop_
_entity_poly.entity_id
_entity_poly.type
_entity_poly.pdbx_seq_one_letter_code
_entity_poly.pdbx_strand_id
1 'polypeptide(L)'
;MTVPAVTKEVEEFVGLCVPLTGFPAFDLYATGMAERYLETARQQVGAAAFAEFWTAWTVAASECGGPKDLSPVHLEVARAVTYMWLTGAWPRLAPAAHAALRRQMANEEFVVAPEAYVEGLVWRTFHGHPAGAKPPGFGTWAVRPPAQPTADGLRQDLGLGEELVCRTGLESEVALDAVPDHLLPGYRAWRQIPPSAVPTSAGPAAREEHA
;
A
#
# COMPACT_ATOMS: atom_id res chain seq x y z
N MET A 1 15.56 14.15 28.77
CA MET A 1 15.33 14.08 27.31
C MET A 1 13.97 14.66 27.06
N THR A 2 13.91 15.82 26.42
CA THR A 2 12.65 16.47 26.03
C THR A 2 12.15 15.75 24.79
N VAL A 3 11.01 15.06 24.87
CA VAL A 3 10.34 14.54 23.68
C VAL A 3 10.01 15.76 22.82
N PRO A 4 10.46 15.86 21.55
CA PRO A 4 10.07 16.96 20.70
C PRO A 4 8.54 16.97 20.62
N ALA A 5 7.94 18.13 20.93
CA ALA A 5 6.49 18.28 20.82
C ALA A 5 6.11 18.03 19.35
N VAL A 6 5.11 17.17 19.13
CA VAL A 6 4.56 16.94 17.80
C VAL A 6 4.06 18.29 17.27
N THR A 7 4.50 18.67 16.07
CA THR A 7 4.04 19.91 15.46
C THR A 7 2.61 19.73 14.97
N LYS A 8 1.83 20.82 14.95
CA LYS A 8 0.44 20.80 14.44
C LYS A 8 0.35 20.21 13.03
N GLU A 9 1.34 20.48 12.17
CA GLU A 9 1.38 19.94 10.81
C GLU A 9 1.54 18.42 10.79
N VAL A 10 2.36 17.86 11.69
CA VAL A 10 2.53 16.41 11.82
C VAL A 10 1.26 15.78 12.39
N GLU A 11 0.58 16.46 13.33
CA GLU A 11 -0.70 15.99 13.87
C GLU A 11 -1.78 15.91 12.80
N GLU A 12 -1.92 16.97 12.00
CA GLU A 12 -2.83 16.99 10.84
C GLU A 12 -2.45 15.91 9.82
N PHE A 13 -1.15 15.73 9.57
CA PHE A 13 -0.65 14.70 8.65
C PHE A 13 -1.07 13.30 9.08
N VAL A 14 -0.84 12.96 10.34
CA VAL A 14 -1.22 11.66 10.90
C VAL A 14 -2.73 11.47 10.86
N GLY A 15 -3.50 12.48 11.26
CA GLY A 15 -4.97 12.42 11.26
C GLY A 15 -5.55 12.07 9.89
N LEU A 16 -5.01 12.68 8.82
CA LEU A 16 -5.45 12.43 7.44
C LEU A 16 -4.87 11.14 6.84
N CYS A 17 -3.81 10.57 7.42
CA CYS A 17 -3.27 9.26 7.00
C CYS A 17 -4.02 8.07 7.64
N VAL A 18 -4.77 8.27 8.73
CA VAL A 18 -5.62 7.23 9.34
C VAL A 18 -6.57 6.61 8.30
N PRO A 19 -7.44 7.38 7.60
CA PRO A 19 -8.31 6.81 6.58
C PRO A 19 -7.58 6.25 5.35
N LEU A 20 -6.37 6.74 5.03
CA LEU A 20 -5.57 6.23 3.90
C LEU A 20 -4.93 4.87 4.16
N THR A 21 -4.62 4.58 5.43
CA THR A 21 -3.88 3.37 5.83
C THR A 21 -4.78 2.35 6.51
N GLY A 22 -5.90 2.78 7.10
CA GLY A 22 -6.74 1.95 7.96
C GLY A 22 -6.16 1.73 9.36
N PHE A 23 -5.02 2.36 9.69
CA PHE A 23 -4.38 2.26 11.00
C PHE A 23 -4.75 3.46 11.89
N PRO A 24 -5.00 3.25 13.19
CA PRO A 24 -5.29 4.34 14.12
C PRO A 24 -4.07 5.25 14.31
N ALA A 25 -4.31 6.51 14.68
CA ALA A 25 -3.25 7.51 14.82
C ALA A 25 -2.14 7.07 15.79
N PHE A 26 -2.47 6.35 16.87
CA PHE A 26 -1.46 5.85 17.81
C PHE A 26 -0.47 4.89 17.13
N ASP A 27 -0.93 4.04 16.20
CA ASP A 27 -0.07 3.12 15.46
C ASP A 27 0.86 3.88 14.52
N LEU A 28 0.35 4.92 13.86
CA LEU A 28 1.12 5.78 12.98
C LEU A 28 2.21 6.53 13.76
N TYR A 29 1.90 7.09 14.93
CA TYR A 29 2.89 7.72 15.81
C TYR A 29 3.92 6.72 16.35
N ALA A 30 3.49 5.50 16.68
CA ALA A 30 4.37 4.47 17.22
C ALA A 30 5.47 4.04 16.23
N THR A 31 5.33 4.35 14.94
CA THR A 31 6.42 4.16 13.96
C THR A 31 7.60 5.11 14.19
N GLY A 32 7.38 6.27 14.82
CA GLY A 32 8.38 7.35 14.89
C GLY A 32 8.71 8.00 13.54
N MET A 33 7.99 7.68 12.47
CA MET A 33 8.31 8.09 11.09
C MET A 33 7.47 9.27 10.58
N ALA A 34 6.46 9.72 11.32
CA ALA A 34 5.45 10.67 10.85
C ALA A 34 6.05 11.97 10.25
N GLU A 35 6.98 12.61 10.95
CA GLU A 35 7.62 13.85 10.50
C GLU A 35 8.45 13.62 9.22
N ARG A 36 9.26 12.56 9.21
CA ARG A 36 10.09 12.21 8.04
C ARG A 36 9.26 11.82 6.83
N TYR A 37 8.13 11.16 7.02
CA TYR A 37 7.18 10.84 5.95
C TYR A 37 6.48 12.08 5.40
N LEU A 38 6.06 13.02 6.26
CA LEU A 38 5.53 14.30 5.82
C LEU A 38 6.54 15.07 4.96
N GLU A 39 7.80 15.16 5.42
CA GLU A 39 8.88 15.81 4.68
C GLU A 39 9.14 15.13 3.33
N THR A 40 9.24 13.80 3.34
CA THR A 40 9.47 13.01 2.12
C THR A 40 8.37 13.24 1.10
N ALA A 41 7.10 13.19 1.52
CA ALA A 41 5.98 13.42 0.62
C ALA A 41 6.00 14.84 0.03
N ARG A 42 6.28 15.87 0.85
CA ARG A 42 6.42 17.25 0.38
C ARG A 42 7.58 17.43 -0.60
N GLN A 43 8.72 16.78 -0.35
CA GLN A 43 9.89 16.85 -1.22
C GLN A 43 9.62 16.18 -2.59
N GLN A 44 9.05 14.98 -2.56
CA GLN A 44 8.82 14.18 -3.76
C GLN A 44 7.71 14.78 -4.63
N VAL A 45 6.59 15.18 -4.03
CA VAL A 45 5.45 15.77 -4.75
C VAL A 45 5.69 17.26 -5.08
N GLY A 46 6.54 17.94 -4.30
CA GLY A 46 6.71 19.39 -4.34
C GLY A 46 5.72 20.10 -3.42
N ALA A 47 6.17 21.12 -2.68
CA ALA A 47 5.38 21.74 -1.60
C ALA A 47 4.02 22.28 -2.05
N ALA A 48 3.95 22.95 -3.22
CA ALA A 48 2.71 23.50 -3.75
C ALA A 48 1.71 22.40 -4.15
N ALA A 49 2.16 21.44 -4.97
CA ALA A 49 1.32 20.32 -5.40
C ALA A 49 0.90 19.42 -4.22
N PHE A 50 1.76 19.27 -3.21
CA PHE A 50 1.40 18.57 -1.98
C PHE A 50 0.31 19.31 -1.21
N ALA A 51 0.38 20.64 -1.11
CA ALA A 51 -0.67 21.44 -0.46
C ALA A 51 -2.01 21.39 -1.21
N GLU A 52 -1.99 21.37 -2.54
CA GLU A 52 -3.18 21.17 -3.38
C GLU A 52 -3.80 19.79 -3.15
N PHE A 53 -2.99 18.73 -3.20
CA PHE A 53 -3.39 17.38 -2.84
C PHE A 53 -3.98 17.33 -1.43
N TRP A 54 -3.31 17.96 -0.45
CA TRP A 54 -3.69 17.96 0.95
C TRP A 54 -5.08 18.57 1.17
N THR A 55 -5.34 19.69 0.49
CA THR A 55 -6.63 20.37 0.52
C THR A 55 -7.71 19.48 -0.10
N ALA A 56 -7.45 18.93 -1.28
CA ALA A 56 -8.39 18.03 -1.96
C ALA A 56 -8.71 16.78 -1.13
N TRP A 57 -7.70 16.20 -0.47
CA TRP A 57 -7.89 15.04 0.40
C TRP A 57 -8.68 15.37 1.65
N THR A 58 -8.41 16.51 2.28
CA THR A 58 -9.16 16.97 3.46
C THR A 58 -10.65 17.10 3.14
N VAL A 59 -10.99 17.68 1.99
CA VAL A 59 -12.38 17.79 1.52
C VAL A 59 -12.97 16.40 1.29
N ALA A 60 -12.31 15.56 0.50
CA ALA A 60 -12.79 14.21 0.17
C ALA A 60 -13.00 13.33 1.43
N ALA A 61 -12.11 13.42 2.42
CA ALA A 61 -12.20 12.67 3.66
C ALA A 61 -13.33 13.16 4.59
N SER A 62 -13.68 14.45 4.54
CA SER A 62 -14.70 15.04 5.41
C SER A 62 -16.14 14.70 5.02
N GLU A 63 -16.40 14.40 3.75
CA GLU A 63 -17.74 14.17 3.20
C GLU A 63 -18.19 12.69 3.27
N CYS A 64 -17.53 11.85 4.09
CA CYS A 64 -17.59 10.39 3.99
C CYS A 64 -17.23 9.88 2.57
N GLY A 65 -16.58 10.73 1.77
CA GLY A 65 -16.02 10.41 0.47
C GLY A 65 -14.78 9.54 0.62
N GLY A 66 -14.25 9.10 -0.51
CA GLY A 66 -13.06 8.25 -0.54
C GLY A 66 -12.01 8.79 -1.48
N PRO A 67 -10.86 8.10 -1.59
CA PRO A 67 -9.85 8.45 -2.59
C PRO A 67 -10.41 8.55 -4.02
N LYS A 68 -11.52 7.84 -4.31
CA LYS A 68 -12.24 7.86 -5.59
C LYS A 68 -12.64 9.26 -6.09
N ASP A 69 -12.77 10.24 -5.20
CA ASP A 69 -13.19 11.61 -5.53
C ASP A 69 -11.98 12.51 -5.88
N LEU A 70 -10.76 11.97 -5.83
CA LEU A 70 -9.53 12.68 -6.16
C LEU A 70 -9.22 12.61 -7.66
N SER A 71 -8.48 13.62 -8.15
CA SER A 71 -7.91 13.59 -9.50
C SER A 71 -6.93 12.42 -9.67
N PRO A 72 -6.64 11.95 -10.89
CA PRO A 72 -5.68 10.87 -11.11
C PRO A 72 -4.28 11.13 -10.51
N VAL A 73 -3.83 12.39 -10.51
CA VAL A 73 -2.55 12.79 -9.89
C VAL A 73 -2.64 12.69 -8.37
N HIS A 74 -3.72 13.18 -7.77
CA HIS A 74 -3.94 13.13 -6.32
C HIS A 74 -4.15 11.69 -5.81
N LEU A 75 -4.82 10.84 -6.59
CA LEU A 75 -4.93 9.40 -6.34
C LEU A 75 -3.54 8.75 -6.28
N GLU A 76 -2.67 9.09 -7.21
CA GLU A 76 -1.31 8.57 -7.23
C GLU A 76 -0.47 9.06 -6.06
N VAL A 77 -0.65 10.30 -5.62
CA VAL A 77 -0.01 10.82 -4.39
C VAL A 77 -0.54 10.10 -3.16
N ALA A 78 -1.86 9.89 -3.04
CA ALA A 78 -2.47 9.12 -1.95
C ALA A 78 -1.91 7.69 -1.91
N ARG A 79 -1.83 7.02 -3.07
CA ARG A 79 -1.22 5.70 -3.21
C ARG A 79 0.23 5.71 -2.73
N ALA A 80 1.01 6.73 -3.10
CA ALA A 80 2.41 6.83 -2.72
C ALA A 80 2.60 7.03 -1.21
N VAL A 81 1.76 7.87 -0.58
CA VAL A 81 1.76 8.07 0.87
C VAL A 81 1.37 6.79 1.60
N THR A 82 0.31 6.09 1.17
CA THR A 82 -0.09 4.80 1.76
C THR A 82 0.99 3.74 1.60
N TYR A 83 1.60 3.66 0.41
CA TYR A 83 2.71 2.73 0.15
C TYR A 83 3.89 3.00 1.10
N MET A 84 4.27 4.26 1.28
CA MET A 84 5.33 4.66 2.20
C MET A 84 5.04 4.29 3.65
N TRP A 85 3.80 4.48 4.12
CA TRP A 85 3.40 4.02 5.45
C TRP A 85 3.49 2.50 5.61
N LEU A 86 3.07 1.74 4.60
CA LEU A 86 3.06 0.28 4.64
C LEU A 86 4.47 -0.32 4.57
N THR A 87 5.33 0.19 3.68
CA THR A 87 6.61 -0.45 3.35
C THR A 87 7.84 0.26 3.91
N GLY A 88 7.71 1.54 4.26
CA GLY A 88 8.85 2.41 4.59
C GLY A 88 9.64 2.94 3.39
N ALA A 89 9.17 2.68 2.16
CA ALA A 89 9.78 3.16 0.93
C ALA A 89 8.86 4.13 0.19
N TRP A 90 9.43 5.15 -0.44
CA TRP A 90 8.70 5.98 -1.40
C TRP A 90 8.65 5.25 -2.74
N PRO A 91 7.48 5.01 -3.35
CA PRO A 91 7.39 4.25 -4.58
C PRO A 91 7.76 5.08 -5.79
N ARG A 92 8.09 4.39 -6.88
CA ARG A 92 7.98 4.97 -8.22
C ARG A 92 6.53 5.38 -8.48
N LEU A 93 6.33 6.61 -8.92
CA LEU A 93 5.05 7.16 -9.30
C LEU A 93 4.67 6.73 -10.73
N ALA A 94 3.37 6.67 -11.02
CA ALA A 94 2.86 6.51 -12.37
C ALA A 94 3.46 7.58 -13.31
N PRO A 95 3.95 7.21 -14.52
CA PRO A 95 4.63 8.16 -15.40
C PRO A 95 3.82 9.43 -15.71
N ALA A 96 2.50 9.29 -15.90
CA ALA A 96 1.62 10.42 -16.16
C ALA A 96 1.53 11.38 -14.97
N ALA A 97 1.45 10.86 -13.74
CA ALA A 97 1.43 11.68 -12.53
C ALA A 97 2.78 12.35 -12.28
N HIS A 98 3.88 11.61 -12.43
CA HIS A 98 5.23 12.18 -12.30
C HIS A 98 5.48 13.32 -13.30
N ALA A 99 5.06 13.14 -14.56
CA ALA A 99 5.13 14.17 -15.59
C ALA A 99 4.26 15.39 -15.24
N ALA A 100 3.04 15.17 -14.72
CA ALA A 100 2.14 16.24 -14.30
C ALA A 100 2.71 17.06 -13.12
N LEU A 101 3.40 16.41 -12.17
CA LEU A 101 4.06 17.06 -11.04
C LEU A 101 5.32 17.86 -11.46
N ARG A 102 5.86 17.64 -12.67
CA ARG A 102 7.01 18.34 -13.25
C ARG A 102 8.23 18.40 -12.33
N ARG A 103 8.49 17.31 -11.61
CA ARG A 103 9.62 17.24 -10.67
C ARG A 103 10.93 17.00 -11.42
N GLN A 104 11.97 17.74 -11.04
CA GLN A 104 13.34 17.51 -11.51
C GLN A 104 14.05 16.50 -10.60
N MET A 105 13.43 15.34 -10.40
CA MET A 105 13.96 14.25 -9.57
C MET A 105 13.71 12.92 -10.27
N ALA A 106 14.57 11.93 -10.04
CA ALA A 106 14.39 10.60 -10.59
C ALA A 106 13.10 9.96 -10.04
N ASN A 107 12.33 9.32 -10.92
CA ASN A 107 11.12 8.60 -10.55
C ASN A 107 11.44 7.13 -10.22
N GLU A 108 12.13 6.92 -9.11
CA GLU A 108 12.61 5.61 -8.67
C GLU A 108 12.13 5.32 -7.24
N GLU A 109 11.98 4.03 -6.92
CA GLU A 109 11.68 3.62 -5.56
C GLU A 109 12.91 3.75 -4.68
N PHE A 110 12.74 4.27 -3.47
CA PHE A 110 13.82 4.32 -2.48
C PHE A 110 13.28 4.15 -1.06
N VAL A 111 14.09 3.55 -0.18
CA VAL A 111 13.78 3.45 1.24
C VAL A 111 14.00 4.81 1.90
N VAL A 112 13.00 5.32 2.62
CA VAL A 112 13.01 6.68 3.17
C VAL A 112 14.09 6.87 4.23
N ALA A 113 14.29 5.86 5.06
CA ALA A 113 15.35 5.81 6.07
C ALA A 113 15.65 4.38 6.49
N PRO A 114 16.84 4.09 7.08
CA PRO A 114 17.17 2.76 7.57
C PRO A 114 16.12 2.18 8.53
N GLU A 115 15.51 3.02 9.37
CA GLU A 115 14.48 2.60 10.34
C GLU A 115 13.12 2.34 9.67
N ALA A 116 12.86 2.96 8.50
CA ALA A 116 11.55 2.95 7.86
C ALA A 116 11.09 1.54 7.50
N TYR A 117 12.01 0.68 7.04
CA TYR A 117 11.72 -0.73 6.76
C TYR A 117 11.28 -1.49 8.01
N VAL A 118 11.93 -1.23 9.15
CA VAL A 118 11.66 -1.90 10.42
C VAL A 118 10.34 -1.46 11.05
N GLU A 119 9.93 -0.22 10.76
CA GLU A 119 8.70 0.39 11.27
C GLU A 119 7.52 0.37 10.28
N GLY A 120 7.68 -0.25 9.11
CA GLY A 120 6.63 -0.37 8.09
C GLY A 120 5.38 -1.07 8.63
N LEU A 121 4.20 -0.52 8.34
CA LEU A 121 2.93 -1.04 8.85
C LEU A 121 2.58 -2.43 8.29
N VAL A 122 3.17 -2.86 7.17
CA VAL A 122 2.97 -4.19 6.57
C VAL A 122 3.33 -5.33 7.54
N TRP A 123 4.23 -5.10 8.50
CA TRP A 123 4.55 -6.11 9.50
C TRP A 123 3.41 -6.32 10.48
N ARG A 124 2.67 -5.26 10.81
CA ARG A 124 1.52 -5.31 11.71
C ARG A 124 0.32 -6.00 11.06
N THR A 125 0.10 -5.81 9.75
CA THR A 125 -1.04 -6.43 9.05
C THR A 125 -1.01 -7.95 9.10
N PHE A 126 0.18 -8.55 8.96
CA PHE A 126 0.35 -10.00 8.99
C PHE A 126 0.79 -10.54 10.35
N HIS A 127 0.77 -9.71 11.41
CA HIS A 127 1.29 -10.06 12.74
C HIS A 127 2.71 -10.66 12.68
N GLY A 128 3.52 -10.12 11.76
CA GLY A 128 4.86 -10.58 11.45
C GLY A 128 5.94 -9.66 12.03
N HIS A 129 7.17 -9.94 11.62
CA HIS A 129 8.35 -9.16 12.01
C HIS A 129 9.18 -8.88 10.74
N PRO A 130 9.82 -7.71 10.66
CA PRO A 130 10.74 -7.40 9.55
C PRO A 130 11.85 -8.45 9.46
N ALA A 131 12.21 -8.87 8.25
CA ALA A 131 13.30 -9.81 8.09
C ALA A 131 14.62 -9.14 8.52
N GLY A 132 15.39 -9.81 9.38
CA GLY A 132 16.67 -9.28 9.86
C GLY A 132 16.57 -8.20 10.96
N ALA A 133 15.37 -7.88 11.44
CA ALA A 133 15.17 -6.96 12.56
C ALA A 133 14.06 -7.45 13.50
N LYS A 134 14.09 -7.04 14.77
CA LYS A 134 13.09 -7.41 15.80
C LYS A 134 12.72 -8.92 15.78
N PRO A 135 13.70 -9.85 15.81
CA PRO A 135 13.39 -11.28 15.70
C PRO A 135 12.53 -11.73 16.89
N PRO A 136 11.54 -12.61 16.68
CA PRO A 136 10.63 -13.08 17.73
C PRO A 136 11.30 -14.03 18.75
N GLY A 137 12.62 -14.20 18.69
CA GLY A 137 13.39 -15.15 19.48
C GLY A 137 13.60 -16.50 18.77
N PHE A 138 14.56 -17.28 19.27
CA PHE A 138 14.86 -18.62 18.75
C PHE A 138 13.71 -19.59 19.07
N GLY A 139 13.34 -20.43 18.09
CA GLY A 139 12.38 -21.53 18.30
C GLY A 139 10.90 -21.15 18.14
N THR A 140 10.58 -19.92 17.72
CA THR A 140 9.18 -19.51 17.46
C THR A 140 8.54 -20.23 16.29
N TRP A 141 9.35 -20.74 15.36
CA TRP A 141 8.95 -21.64 14.28
C TRP A 141 8.78 -23.11 14.70
N ALA A 142 9.08 -23.48 15.96
CA ALA A 142 8.92 -24.85 16.44
C ALA A 142 7.44 -25.21 16.70
N VAL A 143 6.59 -24.20 16.91
CA VAL A 143 5.15 -24.39 17.11
C VAL A 143 4.48 -24.54 15.75
N ARG A 144 3.81 -25.67 15.54
CA ARG A 144 2.99 -25.88 14.34
C ARG A 144 1.89 -24.81 14.29
N PRO A 145 1.70 -24.11 13.16
CA PRO A 145 0.56 -23.22 12.99
C PRO A 145 -0.77 -23.96 13.23
N PRO A 146 -1.83 -23.28 13.69
CA PRO A 146 -3.15 -23.87 13.78
C PRO A 146 -3.59 -24.38 12.40
N ALA A 147 -4.44 -25.41 12.39
CA ALA A 147 -5.05 -25.88 11.14
C ALA A 147 -5.77 -24.71 10.47
N GLN A 148 -5.64 -24.61 9.15
CA GLN A 148 -6.41 -23.63 8.40
C GLN A 148 -7.90 -23.93 8.58
N PRO A 149 -8.75 -22.91 8.82
CA PRO A 149 -10.18 -23.10 8.89
C PRO A 149 -10.69 -23.67 7.55
N THR A 150 -11.72 -24.51 7.63
CA THR A 150 -12.38 -25.03 6.42
C THR A 150 -13.05 -23.88 5.67
N ALA A 151 -13.22 -24.03 4.35
CA ALA A 151 -13.93 -23.04 3.55
C ALA A 151 -15.34 -22.78 4.11
N ASP A 152 -16.03 -23.81 4.60
CA ASP A 152 -17.36 -23.68 5.19
C ASP A 152 -17.34 -22.95 6.54
N GLY A 153 -16.33 -23.19 7.37
CA GLY A 153 -16.13 -22.45 8.62
C GLY A 153 -15.90 -20.96 8.37
N LEU A 154 -15.06 -20.63 7.38
CA LEU A 154 -14.84 -19.24 6.98
C LEU A 154 -16.13 -18.56 6.47
N ARG A 155 -16.96 -19.26 5.69
CA ARG A 155 -18.24 -18.73 5.21
C ARG A 155 -19.19 -18.41 6.36
N GLN A 156 -19.30 -19.34 7.30
CA GLN A 156 -20.15 -19.17 8.48
C GLN A 156 -19.68 -17.98 9.34
N ASP A 157 -18.38 -17.89 9.63
CA ASP A 157 -17.80 -16.82 10.47
C ASP A 157 -17.96 -15.44 9.82
N LEU A 158 -17.84 -15.36 8.50
CA LEU A 158 -17.99 -14.12 7.73
C LEU A 158 -19.46 -13.76 7.42
N GLY A 159 -20.42 -14.60 7.82
CA GLY A 159 -21.84 -14.40 7.50
C GLY A 159 -22.13 -14.44 5.99
N LEU A 160 -21.31 -15.15 5.22
CA LEU A 160 -21.49 -15.32 3.78
C LEU A 160 -22.47 -16.48 3.56
N GLY A 161 -23.64 -16.20 2.98
CA GLY A 161 -24.60 -17.24 2.60
C GLY A 161 -24.03 -18.23 1.58
N GLU A 162 -24.63 -19.42 1.47
CA GLU A 162 -24.20 -20.50 0.55
C GLU A 162 -24.04 -20.04 -0.92
N GLU A 163 -24.75 -18.98 -1.32
CA GLU A 163 -24.74 -18.42 -2.67
C GLU A 163 -23.59 -17.43 -2.97
N LEU A 164 -22.84 -16.98 -1.96
CA LEU A 164 -21.66 -16.15 -2.20
C LEU A 164 -20.54 -17.03 -2.72
N VAL A 165 -20.55 -17.22 -4.04
CA VAL A 165 -19.42 -17.74 -4.81
C VAL A 165 -18.26 -16.78 -4.53
N CYS A 166 -17.43 -17.11 -3.55
CA CYS A 166 -16.05 -16.63 -3.53
C CYS A 166 -15.51 -16.98 -4.91
N ARG A 167 -15.39 -16.00 -5.81
CA ARG A 167 -14.64 -16.14 -7.06
C ARG A 167 -13.15 -16.26 -6.68
N THR A 168 -12.78 -17.39 -6.08
CA THR A 168 -11.50 -17.99 -6.40
C THR A 168 -11.64 -18.33 -7.88
N GLY A 169 -10.97 -17.58 -8.75
CA GLY A 169 -11.34 -17.42 -10.17
C GLY A 169 -11.29 -18.66 -11.08
N LEU A 170 -11.49 -19.88 -10.56
CA LEU A 170 -11.54 -21.13 -11.29
C LEU A 170 -12.61 -22.04 -10.70
N GLU A 171 -13.60 -22.44 -11.50
CA GLU A 171 -14.71 -23.33 -11.12
C GLU A 171 -14.31 -24.83 -11.19
N SER A 172 -13.09 -25.11 -11.64
CA SER A 172 -12.49 -26.45 -11.75
C SER A 172 -10.96 -26.38 -11.62
N GLU A 173 -10.30 -27.50 -11.33
CA GLU A 173 -8.84 -27.59 -11.47
C GLU A 173 -8.46 -27.29 -12.92
N VAL A 174 -7.73 -26.19 -13.14
CA VAL A 174 -7.20 -25.83 -14.45
C VAL A 174 -5.73 -26.18 -14.48
N ALA A 175 -5.36 -27.00 -15.47
CA ALA A 175 -3.98 -27.33 -15.73
C ALA A 175 -3.17 -26.06 -16.03
N LEU A 176 -1.93 -26.00 -15.56
CA LEU A 176 -1.12 -24.77 -15.57
C LEU A 176 -0.90 -24.20 -16.99
N ASP A 177 -0.93 -25.06 -18.00
CA ASP A 177 -0.82 -24.78 -19.44
C ASP A 177 -2.11 -24.19 -20.05
N ALA A 178 -3.26 -24.36 -19.39
CA ALA A 178 -4.53 -23.78 -19.78
C ALA A 178 -4.78 -22.38 -19.17
N VAL A 179 -3.90 -21.92 -18.27
CA VAL A 179 -3.95 -20.57 -17.71
C VAL A 179 -3.22 -19.63 -18.69
N PRO A 180 -3.88 -18.59 -19.23
CA PRO A 180 -3.22 -17.61 -20.08
C PRO A 180 -1.94 -17.05 -19.44
N ASP A 181 -0.86 -16.93 -20.21
CA ASP A 181 0.47 -16.54 -19.70
C ASP A 181 0.48 -15.24 -18.88
N HIS A 182 -0.43 -14.31 -19.18
CA HIS A 182 -0.57 -13.03 -18.47
C HIS A 182 -1.26 -13.15 -17.09
N LEU A 183 -1.88 -14.29 -16.80
CA LEU A 183 -2.48 -14.65 -15.51
C LEU A 183 -1.59 -15.58 -14.69
N LEU A 184 -0.56 -16.18 -15.30
CA LEU A 184 0.45 -16.93 -14.59
C LEU A 184 1.32 -15.98 -13.76
N PRO A 185 1.75 -16.36 -12.54
CA PRO A 185 2.73 -15.59 -11.78
C PRO A 185 3.97 -15.36 -12.65
N GLY A 186 4.30 -14.09 -12.90
CA GLY A 186 5.34 -13.71 -13.87
C GLY A 186 6.71 -14.36 -13.60
N TYR A 187 7.50 -14.50 -14.66
CA TYR A 187 8.85 -15.07 -14.68
C TYR A 187 9.78 -14.48 -13.59
N ARG A 188 10.35 -15.32 -12.70
CA ARG A 188 11.16 -15.01 -11.46
C ARG A 188 12.24 -13.91 -11.50
N ALA A 189 12.46 -13.18 -12.60
CA ALA A 189 13.33 -12.00 -12.69
C ALA A 189 12.88 -10.81 -11.79
N TRP A 190 11.68 -10.86 -11.22
CA TRP A 190 11.08 -9.80 -10.38
C TRP A 190 11.81 -9.50 -9.06
N ARG A 191 12.81 -10.29 -8.64
CA ARG A 191 13.52 -9.98 -7.38
C ARG A 191 14.31 -8.67 -7.42
N GLN A 192 14.68 -8.20 -8.61
CA GLN A 192 15.39 -6.94 -8.79
C GLN A 192 14.48 -5.78 -9.23
N ILE A 193 13.21 -6.06 -9.52
CA ILE A 193 12.24 -5.04 -9.90
C ILE A 193 11.52 -4.61 -8.62
N PRO A 194 11.67 -3.34 -8.19
CA PRO A 194 10.98 -2.87 -7.00
C PRO A 194 9.46 -3.05 -7.16
N PRO A 195 8.70 -3.37 -6.10
CA PRO A 195 7.27 -3.65 -6.21
C PRO A 195 6.47 -2.54 -6.90
N SER A 196 6.90 -1.28 -6.75
CA SER A 196 6.26 -0.14 -7.44
C SER A 196 6.60 -0.01 -8.92
N ALA A 197 7.62 -0.72 -9.42
CA ALA A 197 7.99 -0.76 -10.83
C ALA A 197 7.36 -1.93 -11.59
N VAL A 198 6.62 -2.81 -10.90
CA VAL A 198 5.78 -3.83 -11.54
C VAL A 198 4.70 -3.12 -12.35
N PRO A 199 4.60 -3.35 -13.67
CA PRO A 199 3.51 -2.78 -14.46
C PRO A 199 2.17 -3.16 -13.82
N THR A 200 1.32 -2.18 -13.50
CA THR A 200 -0.08 -2.44 -13.19
C THR A 200 -0.66 -3.28 -14.32
N SER A 201 -1.44 -4.32 -13.97
CA SER A 201 -2.08 -5.17 -14.96
C SER A 201 -2.76 -4.28 -15.99
N ALA A 202 -2.45 -4.49 -17.27
CA ALA A 202 -3.21 -3.85 -18.33
C ALA A 202 -4.68 -4.25 -18.13
N GLY A 203 -5.59 -3.28 -18.26
CA GLY A 203 -7.02 -3.60 -18.33
C GLY A 203 -7.28 -4.58 -19.48
N PRO A 204 -8.40 -5.34 -19.45
CA PRO A 204 -8.73 -6.25 -20.53
C PRO A 204 -8.73 -5.47 -21.84
N ALA A 205 -8.06 -6.02 -22.87
CA ALA A 205 -8.06 -5.44 -24.20
C ALA A 205 -9.52 -5.27 -24.64
N ALA A 206 -9.90 -4.04 -25.00
CA ALA A 206 -11.19 -3.80 -25.63
C ALA A 206 -11.27 -4.70 -26.86
N ARG A 207 -12.30 -5.55 -26.94
CA ARG A 207 -12.54 -6.34 -28.15
C ARG A 207 -12.68 -5.37 -29.32
N GLU A 208 -11.77 -5.45 -30.27
CA GLU A 208 -11.95 -4.84 -31.58
C GLU A 208 -13.21 -5.45 -32.19
N GLU A 209 -14.29 -4.67 -32.22
CA GLU A 209 -15.47 -4.99 -32.99
C GLU A 209 -15.08 -4.89 -34.48
N HIS A 210 -14.73 -6.03 -35.06
CA HIS A 210 -14.62 -6.16 -36.51
C HIS A 210 -16.01 -5.99 -37.11
N ALA A 211 -16.19 -4.87 -37.81
CA ALA A 211 -17.28 -4.61 -38.75
C ALA A 211 -17.20 -5.49 -40.00
#